data_AF-A0AA40F543-F1
#
_entry.id   AF-A0AA40F543-F1
#
_cell.length_a   1.000
_cell.length_b   1.000
_cell.length_c   1.000
_cell.angle_alpha   90.00
_cell.angle_beta   90.00
_cell.angle_gamma   90.00
#
_symmetry.space_group_name_H-M   'P 1'
#
loop_
_entity.id
_entity.type
_entity.pdbx_description
1 polymer ?
#
loop_
_entity_poly.entity_id
_entity_poly.type
_entity_poly.pdbx_seq_one_letter_code
_entity_poly.pdbx_strand_id
1 'polypeptide(L)'
;MPSEEIVPHPNNTFGIFQLSWMTWLPDDLDLFFSRFDPRLTGSRPVMLPINGGYQQSNYTGFIYNAEPALDFEYAMALTHPLPVTNIQVGDRFTSGTLGNMLAALDASFCPLLDPAHDHFYPDPSGTHSGLGYNQSTDCGTAVPPTVISISYVWPEASFPPGHLTHQCLEFLKLSLQGVTIVAATGDWGVADQTSHCVDPSTAVAGALTGDFSPHFPASCPYVTAVGGTSLAPPPSLWDPASPSFPPQQAYRTGSPEEERGESTSGGGFSRVFAMPEYQQPSVERYLADEANHTAPFHSRFNPRGRGYPDLSLLAHNYLVVYDGQLYAIDGTSASTPVFAAMVARVNNERLTQGKGTLGFLNPVLYAKKDDIFEDVRQGSNKGCGVEEAFRATEGWDAVTGLGAVRDFETLKAVLEGLP
;
A
#
# COMPACT_ATOMS: atom_id res chain seq x y z
N MET A 1 13.90 -28.33 11.02
CA MET A 1 14.41 -28.79 9.70
C MET A 1 15.36 -27.70 9.21
N PRO A 2 16.56 -28.02 8.70
CA PRO A 2 17.37 -26.99 8.08
C PRO A 2 16.57 -26.47 6.90
N SER A 3 16.15 -25.19 6.94
CA SER A 3 15.44 -24.55 5.83
C SER A 3 16.30 -24.70 4.59
N GLU A 4 15.76 -25.29 3.51
CA GLU A 4 16.39 -25.18 2.20
C GLU A 4 16.70 -23.70 1.96
N GLU A 5 17.94 -23.43 1.55
CA GLU A 5 18.40 -22.08 1.27
C GLU A 5 17.58 -21.54 0.09
N ILE A 6 16.72 -20.55 0.34
CA ILE A 6 15.90 -19.92 -0.69
C ILE A 6 16.85 -19.24 -1.67
N VAL A 7 16.92 -19.71 -2.90
CA VAL A 7 17.73 -19.07 -3.95
C VAL A 7 16.83 -18.08 -4.70
N PRO A 8 17.21 -16.79 -4.79
CA PRO A 8 16.40 -15.81 -5.48
C PRO A 8 16.52 -16.03 -6.99
N HIS A 9 15.39 -16.21 -7.67
CA HIS A 9 15.37 -16.34 -9.12
C HIS A 9 15.82 -15.01 -9.76
N PRO A 10 16.71 -15.00 -10.76
CA PRO A 10 17.28 -13.76 -11.31
C PRO A 10 16.26 -12.80 -11.94
N ASN A 11 15.09 -13.32 -12.33
CA ASN A 11 13.99 -12.53 -12.89
C ASN A 11 12.95 -12.12 -11.83
N ASN A 12 13.13 -12.48 -10.57
CA ASN A 12 12.26 -12.03 -9.48
C ASN A 12 12.81 -10.73 -8.92
N THR A 13 11.97 -9.70 -8.79
CA THR A 13 12.35 -8.39 -8.26
C THR A 13 11.21 -7.80 -7.46
N PHE A 14 11.54 -7.17 -6.33
CA PHE A 14 10.57 -6.53 -5.45
C PHE A 14 10.97 -5.08 -5.22
N GLY A 15 10.13 -4.14 -5.65
CA GLY A 15 10.33 -2.71 -5.51
C GLY A 15 9.40 -2.07 -4.50
N ILE A 16 9.91 -1.02 -3.84
CA ILE A 16 9.14 -0.14 -2.96
C ILE A 16 9.24 1.27 -3.53
N PHE A 17 8.09 1.90 -3.73
CA PHE A 17 8.01 3.28 -4.20
C PHE A 17 8.27 4.27 -3.05
N GLN A 18 9.20 5.20 -3.26
CA GLN A 18 9.54 6.26 -2.31
C GLN A 18 9.68 7.61 -3.01
N LEU A 19 9.24 8.67 -2.33
CA LEU A 19 9.32 10.05 -2.82
C LEU A 19 10.64 10.69 -2.39
N SER A 20 11.23 11.55 -3.24
CA SER A 20 12.50 12.28 -3.06
C SER A 20 13.09 12.33 -1.65
N TRP A 21 12.43 13.04 -0.72
CA TRP A 21 12.99 13.32 0.60
C TRP A 21 12.74 12.21 1.63
N MET A 22 11.88 11.25 1.30
CA MET A 22 11.53 10.13 2.17
C MET A 22 12.50 8.99 1.88
N THR A 23 13.42 8.76 2.80
CA THR A 23 14.56 7.87 2.62
C THR A 23 14.89 7.08 3.87
N TRP A 24 15.48 5.92 3.67
CA TRP A 24 16.00 5.07 4.75
C TRP A 24 17.41 5.52 5.16
N LEU A 25 17.77 5.21 6.42
CA LEU A 25 19.12 5.45 6.95
C LEU A 25 19.87 4.12 7.11
N PRO A 26 21.14 4.02 6.63
CA PRO A 26 21.97 2.83 6.80
C PRO A 26 22.04 2.32 8.24
N ASP A 27 22.22 3.23 9.19
CA ASP A 27 22.42 2.89 10.61
C ASP A 27 21.13 2.40 11.28
N ASP A 28 19.98 2.89 10.84
CA ASP A 28 18.66 2.43 11.32
C ASP A 28 18.40 1.00 10.87
N LEU A 29 18.63 0.72 9.59
CA LEU A 29 18.53 -0.65 9.05
C LEU A 29 19.47 -1.62 9.78
N ASP A 30 20.72 -1.21 10.03
CA ASP A 30 21.66 -2.04 10.79
C ASP A 30 21.20 -2.25 12.23
N LEU A 31 20.67 -1.23 12.89
CA LEU A 31 20.15 -1.33 14.25
C LEU A 31 18.92 -2.24 14.31
N PHE A 32 18.02 -2.18 13.33
CA PHE A 32 16.89 -3.10 13.22
C PHE A 32 17.36 -4.54 12.97
N PHE A 33 18.17 -4.76 11.93
CA PHE A 33 18.63 -6.10 11.56
C PHE A 33 19.51 -6.73 12.63
N SER A 34 20.36 -5.97 13.32
CA SER A 34 21.15 -6.51 14.45
C SER A 34 20.27 -7.10 15.56
N ARG A 35 19.01 -6.66 15.69
CA ARG A 35 18.05 -7.15 16.68
C ARG A 35 17.18 -8.27 16.14
N PHE A 36 16.66 -8.15 14.91
CA PHE A 36 15.59 -9.01 14.41
C PHE A 36 16.03 -10.00 13.33
N ASP A 37 17.03 -9.66 12.51
CA ASP A 37 17.61 -10.58 11.53
C ASP A 37 19.09 -10.25 11.25
N PRO A 38 20.02 -10.72 12.11
CA PRO A 38 21.42 -10.31 12.03
C PRO A 38 22.11 -10.64 10.69
N ARG A 39 21.56 -11.58 9.91
CA ARG A 39 22.06 -11.94 8.56
C ARG A 39 22.01 -10.75 7.60
N LEU A 40 21.10 -9.80 7.83
CA LEU A 40 20.89 -8.63 7.00
C LEU A 40 21.69 -7.40 7.44
N THR A 41 22.44 -7.47 8.55
CA THR A 41 23.31 -6.36 8.96
C THR A 41 24.30 -5.99 7.84
N GLY A 42 24.35 -4.73 7.46
CA GLY A 42 25.13 -4.22 6.32
C GLY A 42 24.43 -4.34 4.96
N SER A 43 23.27 -5.00 4.88
CA SER A 43 22.46 -5.09 3.66
C SER A 43 21.71 -3.80 3.41
N ARG A 44 21.54 -3.42 2.14
CA ARG A 44 20.87 -2.17 1.74
C ARG A 44 19.93 -2.42 0.57
N PRO A 45 18.85 -1.62 0.45
CA PRO A 45 18.05 -1.60 -0.76
C PRO A 45 18.89 -1.25 -2.00
N VAL A 46 18.54 -1.83 -3.14
CA VAL A 46 19.12 -1.48 -4.44
C VAL A 46 18.44 -0.20 -4.92
N MET A 47 19.18 0.89 -5.06
CA MET A 47 18.62 2.15 -5.54
C MET A 47 18.25 2.08 -7.03
N LEU A 48 17.00 2.40 -7.35
CA LEU A 48 16.51 2.75 -8.69
C LEU A 48 16.15 4.24 -8.68
N PRO A 49 17.08 5.13 -9.07
CA PRO A 49 16.82 6.55 -9.09
C PRO A 49 15.99 6.91 -10.33
N ILE A 50 14.87 7.59 -10.12
CA ILE A 50 14.03 8.16 -11.18
C ILE A 50 14.00 9.67 -11.01
N ASN A 51 14.25 10.42 -12.08
CA ASN A 51 14.27 11.88 -12.09
C ASN A 51 15.19 12.49 -11.02
N GLY A 52 16.36 11.88 -10.82
CA GLY A 52 17.33 12.33 -9.82
C GLY A 52 17.12 11.78 -8.41
N GLY A 53 16.30 10.74 -8.26
CA GLY A 53 16.13 9.98 -7.02
C GLY A 53 17.44 9.73 -6.31
N TYR A 54 17.49 9.98 -5.01
CA TYR A 54 18.70 9.83 -4.21
C TYR A 54 18.38 9.42 -2.78
N GLN A 55 19.31 8.73 -2.13
CA GLN A 55 19.24 8.48 -0.70
C GLN A 55 19.77 9.72 0.04
N GLN A 56 18.94 10.32 0.87
CA GLN A 56 19.26 11.52 1.65
C GLN A 56 19.36 11.18 3.13
N SER A 57 20.29 11.83 3.82
CA SER A 57 20.48 11.71 5.28
C SER A 57 20.72 13.06 5.94
N ASN A 58 20.39 14.16 5.25
CA ASN A 58 20.59 15.52 5.75
C ASN A 58 19.42 15.97 6.63
N TYR A 59 18.24 15.44 6.35
CA TYR A 59 17.03 15.66 7.13
C TYR A 59 16.61 14.33 7.72
N THR A 60 16.53 14.27 9.05
CA THR A 60 16.05 13.09 9.76
C THR A 60 14.76 13.40 10.52
N GLY A 61 14.04 12.34 10.89
CA GLY A 61 12.84 12.41 11.71
C GLY A 61 11.66 11.70 11.08
N PHE A 62 10.53 11.71 11.79
CA PHE A 62 9.35 10.91 11.46
C PHE A 62 8.89 11.08 10.00
N ILE A 63 8.79 12.33 9.52
CA ILE A 63 8.31 12.64 8.17
C ILE A 63 9.22 12.04 7.09
N TYR A 64 10.54 12.03 7.32
CA TYR A 64 11.53 11.64 6.32
C TYR A 64 11.89 10.16 6.35
N ASN A 65 11.90 9.53 7.52
CA ASN A 65 12.50 8.21 7.68
C ASN A 65 11.52 7.13 8.14
N ALA A 66 10.43 7.46 8.84
CA ALA A 66 9.60 6.42 9.47
C ALA A 66 8.95 5.48 8.44
N GLU A 67 8.41 6.04 7.36
CA GLU A 67 7.78 5.28 6.28
C GLU A 67 8.81 4.41 5.51
N PRO A 68 9.90 4.97 4.93
CA PRO A 68 10.93 4.15 4.31
C PRO A 68 11.55 3.11 5.25
N ALA A 69 11.78 3.44 6.52
CA ALA A 69 12.33 2.49 7.49
C ALA A 69 11.38 1.29 7.65
N LEU A 70 10.10 1.54 7.94
CA LEU A 70 9.07 0.50 8.05
C LEU A 70 9.05 -0.40 6.81
N ASP A 71 8.94 0.22 5.64
CA ASP A 71 8.84 -0.47 4.36
C ASP A 71 10.03 -1.39 4.12
N PHE A 72 11.26 -0.86 4.23
CA PHE A 72 12.47 -1.63 3.91
C PHE A 72 12.85 -2.64 5.00
N GLU A 73 12.66 -2.32 6.28
CA GLU A 73 12.95 -3.24 7.40
C GLU A 73 12.16 -4.54 7.26
N TYR A 74 10.86 -4.45 6.99
CA TYR A 74 10.00 -5.62 6.83
C TYR A 74 10.17 -6.28 5.46
N ALA A 75 10.23 -5.51 4.37
CA ALA A 75 10.40 -6.07 3.04
C ALA A 75 11.69 -6.89 2.91
N MET A 76 12.81 -6.36 3.39
CA MET A 76 14.11 -7.04 3.30
C MET A 76 14.16 -8.27 4.22
N ALA A 77 13.67 -8.15 5.46
CA ALA A 77 13.60 -9.28 6.39
C ALA A 77 12.73 -10.43 5.85
N LEU A 78 11.59 -10.11 5.26
CA LEU A 78 10.64 -11.13 4.79
C LEU A 78 11.02 -11.76 3.45
N THR A 79 11.81 -11.08 2.62
CA THR A 79 12.14 -11.57 1.27
C THR A 79 13.59 -12.05 1.10
N HIS A 80 14.43 -11.93 2.13
CA HIS A 80 15.82 -12.40 2.08
C HIS A 80 15.93 -13.85 1.53
N PRO A 81 16.83 -14.12 0.56
CA PRO A 81 17.89 -13.23 0.03
C PRO A 81 17.51 -12.43 -1.24
N LEU A 82 16.23 -12.29 -1.58
CA LEU A 82 15.79 -11.45 -2.70
C LEU A 82 16.19 -9.98 -2.45
N PRO A 83 16.90 -9.32 -3.39
CA PRO A 83 17.17 -7.88 -3.28
C PRO A 83 15.87 -7.06 -3.38
N VAL A 84 15.72 -6.09 -2.47
CA VAL A 84 14.62 -5.12 -2.50
C VAL A 84 15.10 -3.84 -3.17
N THR A 85 14.36 -3.36 -4.17
CA THR A 85 14.65 -2.14 -4.92
C THR A 85 13.97 -0.94 -4.28
N ASN A 86 14.72 0.12 -3.99
CA ASN A 86 14.16 1.42 -3.66
C ASN A 86 13.91 2.21 -4.96
N ILE A 87 12.64 2.30 -5.37
CA ILE A 87 12.19 3.13 -6.49
C ILE A 87 12.07 4.56 -5.97
N GLN A 88 13.18 5.29 -5.96
CA GLN A 88 13.28 6.64 -5.41
C GLN A 88 12.97 7.66 -6.51
N VAL A 89 11.91 8.44 -6.35
CA VAL A 89 11.39 9.30 -7.43
C VAL A 89 11.50 10.78 -7.09
N GLY A 90 12.12 11.53 -8.00
CA GLY A 90 12.35 12.97 -7.94
C GLY A 90 13.69 13.34 -7.30
N ASP A 91 14.01 14.65 -7.27
CA ASP A 91 15.30 15.15 -6.82
C ASP A 91 15.22 15.95 -5.51
N ARG A 92 16.34 16.57 -5.12
CA ARG A 92 16.46 17.35 -3.88
C ARG A 92 15.55 18.57 -3.80
N PHE A 93 15.07 19.09 -4.92
CA PHE A 93 14.27 20.32 -5.01
C PHE A 93 12.83 20.07 -5.47
N THR A 94 12.62 19.03 -6.26
CA THR A 94 11.33 18.69 -6.87
C THR A 94 10.98 17.25 -6.55
N SER A 95 9.96 17.08 -5.69
CA SER A 95 9.40 15.77 -5.33
C SER A 95 9.02 14.97 -6.56
N GLY A 96 9.17 13.65 -6.54
CA GLY A 96 8.53 12.79 -7.53
C GLY A 96 7.01 12.70 -7.35
N THR A 97 6.37 12.01 -8.30
CA THR A 97 4.96 11.61 -8.26
C THR A 97 4.80 10.14 -8.69
N LEU A 98 3.62 9.55 -8.48
CA LEU A 98 3.29 8.25 -9.08
C LEU A 98 3.38 8.30 -10.61
N GLY A 99 2.90 9.39 -11.24
CA GLY A 99 3.01 9.56 -12.68
C GLY A 99 4.46 9.56 -13.16
N ASN A 100 5.38 10.17 -12.41
CA ASN A 100 6.82 10.11 -12.71
C ASN A 100 7.40 8.69 -12.62
N MET A 101 7.00 7.88 -11.64
CA MET A 101 7.37 6.47 -11.60
C MET A 101 6.85 5.73 -12.83
N LEU A 102 5.56 5.87 -13.12
CA LEU A 102 4.88 5.21 -14.23
C LEU A 102 5.51 5.57 -15.59
N ALA A 103 5.82 6.85 -15.79
CA ALA A 103 6.53 7.36 -16.97
C ALA A 103 7.92 6.71 -17.14
N ALA A 104 8.68 6.56 -16.07
CA ALA A 104 9.99 5.92 -16.12
C ALA A 104 9.91 4.41 -16.39
N LEU A 105 8.86 3.74 -15.91
CA LEU A 105 8.62 2.31 -16.13
C LEU A 105 8.02 2.00 -17.52
N ASP A 106 7.26 2.93 -18.11
CA ASP A 106 6.70 2.80 -19.45
C ASP A 106 6.74 4.14 -20.21
N ALA A 107 7.60 4.21 -21.23
CA ALA A 107 7.76 5.40 -22.08
C ALA A 107 6.44 5.86 -22.74
N SER A 108 5.48 4.96 -22.97
CA SER A 108 4.19 5.30 -23.57
C SER A 108 3.27 6.07 -22.62
N PHE A 109 3.54 6.07 -21.32
CA PHE A 109 2.82 6.88 -20.33
C PHE A 109 3.29 8.33 -20.32
N CYS A 110 4.53 8.62 -20.74
CA CYS A 110 5.10 9.98 -20.66
C CYS A 110 4.25 11.10 -21.29
N PRO A 111 3.64 10.93 -22.47
CA PRO A 111 2.77 11.95 -23.05
C PRO A 111 1.49 12.23 -22.24
N LEU A 112 1.18 11.40 -21.24
CA LEU A 112 0.01 11.50 -20.37
C LEU A 112 0.32 12.16 -19.02
N LEU A 113 1.57 12.50 -18.73
CA LEU A 113 1.94 13.30 -17.55
C LEU A 113 1.17 14.62 -17.57
N ASP A 114 0.54 14.96 -16.45
CA ASP A 114 -0.27 16.16 -16.30
C ASP A 114 0.54 17.27 -15.62
N PRO A 115 0.87 18.40 -16.28
CA PRO A 115 1.63 19.49 -15.67
C PRO A 115 1.01 20.14 -14.44
N ALA A 116 -0.26 19.91 -14.15
CA ALA A 116 -0.90 20.37 -12.92
C ALA A 116 -0.67 19.43 -11.72
N HIS A 117 -0.32 18.16 -11.95
CA HIS A 117 -0.27 17.12 -10.93
C HIS A 117 1.03 16.29 -10.93
N ASP A 118 1.77 16.31 -12.04
CA ASP A 118 3.06 15.67 -12.24
C ASP A 118 4.16 16.71 -12.42
N HIS A 119 5.34 16.40 -11.91
CA HIS A 119 6.50 17.28 -12.06
C HIS A 119 7.32 16.92 -13.30
N PHE A 120 7.94 17.95 -13.89
CA PHE A 120 8.81 17.85 -15.04
C PHE A 120 10.24 18.20 -14.66
N TYR A 121 11.20 17.56 -15.34
CA TYR A 121 12.61 17.69 -15.05
C TYR A 121 13.41 18.04 -16.33
N PRO A 122 14.45 18.90 -16.23
CA PRO A 122 14.76 19.75 -15.07
C PRO A 122 13.59 20.69 -14.73
N ASP A 123 13.50 21.14 -13.48
CA ASP A 123 12.42 22.02 -13.02
C ASP A 123 12.21 23.20 -14.02
N PRO A 124 11.05 23.28 -14.69
CA PRO A 124 10.77 24.30 -15.70
C PRO A 124 10.82 25.74 -15.16
N SER A 125 10.65 25.92 -13.85
CA SER A 125 10.76 27.24 -13.21
C SER A 125 12.18 27.81 -13.27
N GLY A 126 13.19 26.94 -13.44
CA GLY A 126 14.61 27.30 -13.43
C GLY A 126 15.13 27.76 -12.07
N THR A 127 14.31 27.72 -11.01
CA THR A 127 14.67 28.20 -9.65
C THR A 127 15.91 27.50 -9.09
N HIS A 128 16.13 26.24 -9.49
CA HIS A 128 17.27 25.41 -9.08
C HIS A 128 18.11 24.92 -10.26
N SER A 129 18.19 25.73 -11.33
CA SER A 129 18.92 25.37 -12.56
C SER A 129 20.37 24.96 -12.28
N GLY A 130 20.73 23.74 -12.73
CA GLY A 130 22.06 23.15 -12.55
C GLY A 130 22.34 22.57 -11.16
N LEU A 131 21.39 22.63 -10.21
CA LEU A 131 21.53 22.07 -8.87
C LEU A 131 20.70 20.79 -8.67
N GLY A 132 19.55 20.67 -9.34
CA GLY A 132 18.70 19.47 -9.35
C GLY A 132 19.03 18.48 -10.48
N TYR A 133 18.10 17.57 -10.77
CA TYR A 133 18.18 16.68 -11.92
C TYR A 133 18.22 17.50 -13.20
N ASN A 134 19.31 17.36 -13.96
CA ASN A 134 19.61 18.21 -15.11
C ASN A 134 19.36 17.51 -16.46
N GLN A 135 18.73 16.34 -16.44
CA GLN A 135 18.30 15.60 -17.62
C GLN A 135 16.79 15.75 -17.81
N SER A 136 16.30 15.43 -19.01
CA SER A 136 14.87 15.35 -19.27
C SER A 136 14.20 14.34 -18.35
N THR A 137 12.93 14.56 -18.01
CA THR A 137 12.09 13.58 -17.32
C THR A 137 12.30 12.17 -17.89
N ASP A 138 12.53 11.23 -16.99
CA ASP A 138 12.75 9.82 -17.27
C ASP A 138 11.51 9.18 -17.89
N CYS A 139 11.70 8.60 -19.08
CA CYS A 139 10.64 8.05 -19.92
C CYS A 139 11.03 6.68 -20.47
N GLY A 140 10.52 5.60 -19.87
CA GLY A 140 10.90 4.22 -20.17
C GLY A 140 12.39 3.94 -19.97
N THR A 141 13.00 4.58 -18.97
CA THR A 141 14.41 4.41 -18.62
C THR A 141 14.63 3.33 -17.58
N ALA A 142 13.57 2.80 -16.97
CA ALA A 142 13.61 1.80 -15.92
C ALA A 142 12.83 0.53 -16.27
N VAL A 143 13.27 -0.60 -15.73
CA VAL A 143 12.56 -1.88 -15.83
C VAL A 143 11.67 -2.04 -14.59
N PRO A 144 10.37 -2.32 -14.76
CA PRO A 144 9.48 -2.48 -13.62
C PRO A 144 9.85 -3.70 -12.78
N PRO A 145 9.88 -3.57 -11.44
CA PRO A 145 9.94 -4.72 -10.56
C PRO A 145 8.73 -5.64 -10.75
N THR A 146 8.87 -6.94 -10.49
CA THR A 146 7.76 -7.89 -10.62
C THR A 146 6.69 -7.73 -9.54
N VAL A 147 7.04 -7.08 -8.43
CA VAL A 147 6.10 -6.63 -7.39
C VAL A 147 6.47 -5.21 -7.00
N ILE A 148 5.50 -4.31 -6.90
CA ILE A 148 5.69 -2.93 -6.44
C ILE A 148 4.76 -2.69 -5.23
N SER A 149 5.36 -2.28 -4.10
CA SER A 149 4.64 -1.81 -2.91
C SER A 149 4.55 -0.28 -2.91
N ILE A 150 3.36 0.25 -2.64
CA ILE A 150 3.07 1.69 -2.57
C ILE A 150 2.38 1.98 -1.24
N SER A 151 3.14 2.50 -0.28
CA SER A 151 2.66 2.92 1.05
C SER A 151 2.30 4.42 1.09
N TYR A 152 1.80 4.95 -0.03
CA TYR A 152 1.36 6.33 -0.18
C TYR A 152 -0.02 6.39 -0.80
N VAL A 153 -0.88 7.25 -0.25
CA VAL A 153 -2.21 7.50 -0.78
C VAL A 153 -2.55 8.98 -0.79
N TRP A 154 -3.43 9.34 -1.71
CA TRP A 154 -3.99 10.68 -1.84
C TRP A 154 -5.50 10.58 -2.07
N PRO A 155 -6.30 11.57 -1.64
CA PRO A 155 -7.74 11.54 -1.89
C PRO A 155 -8.04 11.68 -3.39
N GLU A 156 -8.99 10.89 -3.90
CA GLU A 156 -9.41 10.95 -5.31
C GLU A 156 -9.82 12.37 -5.72
N ALA A 157 -10.47 13.10 -4.81
CA ALA A 157 -10.96 14.45 -5.04
C ALA A 157 -9.85 15.50 -5.25
N SER A 158 -8.59 15.16 -4.98
CA SER A 158 -7.45 16.04 -5.30
C SER A 158 -7.06 16.01 -6.78
N PHE A 159 -7.62 15.10 -7.58
CA PHE A 159 -7.22 14.92 -8.97
C PHE A 159 -8.42 14.88 -9.92
N PRO A 160 -8.26 15.32 -11.18
CA PRO A 160 -9.24 15.07 -12.22
C PRO A 160 -9.45 13.56 -12.44
N PRO A 161 -10.70 13.08 -12.63
CA PRO A 161 -10.96 11.67 -12.90
C PRO A 161 -10.17 11.08 -14.07
N GLY A 162 -9.90 11.88 -15.11
CA GLY A 162 -9.09 11.46 -16.26
C GLY A 162 -7.63 11.17 -15.91
N HIS A 163 -7.03 11.97 -15.02
CA HIS A 163 -5.66 11.76 -14.54
C HIS A 163 -5.53 10.44 -13.77
N LEU A 164 -6.46 10.20 -12.83
CA LEU A 164 -6.52 8.94 -12.09
C LEU A 164 -6.79 7.74 -13.00
N THR A 165 -7.65 7.92 -14.02
CA THR A 165 -7.94 6.88 -15.01
C THR A 165 -6.71 6.51 -15.82
N HIS A 166 -5.91 7.47 -16.27
CA HIS A 166 -4.67 7.19 -16.99
C HIS A 166 -3.68 6.42 -16.13
N GLN A 167 -3.44 6.87 -14.89
CA GLN A 167 -2.55 6.15 -13.96
C GLN A 167 -3.05 4.73 -13.68
N CYS A 168 -4.35 4.55 -13.46
CA CYS A 168 -4.93 3.24 -13.20
C CYS A 168 -4.83 2.29 -14.40
N LEU A 169 -5.02 2.79 -15.63
CA LEU A 169 -4.78 2.01 -16.84
C LEU A 169 -3.30 1.64 -17.01
N GLU A 170 -2.38 2.47 -16.51
CA GLU A 170 -0.96 2.12 -16.50
C GLU A 170 -0.65 0.98 -15.53
N PHE A 171 -1.28 0.96 -14.34
CA PHE A 171 -1.21 -0.20 -13.44
C PHE A 171 -1.76 -1.47 -14.10
N LEU A 172 -2.83 -1.38 -14.90
CA LEU A 172 -3.31 -2.51 -15.69
C LEU A 172 -2.27 -2.98 -16.71
N LYS A 173 -1.66 -2.06 -17.47
CA LYS A 173 -0.62 -2.41 -18.46
C LYS A 173 0.57 -3.11 -17.81
N LEU A 174 1.04 -2.63 -16.67
CA LEU A 174 2.10 -3.28 -15.89
C LEU A 174 1.64 -4.65 -15.38
N SER A 175 0.40 -4.76 -14.90
CA SER A 175 -0.14 -6.03 -14.41
C SER A 175 -0.29 -7.09 -15.49
N LEU A 176 -0.64 -6.69 -16.72
CA LEU A 176 -0.65 -7.58 -17.90
C LEU A 176 0.76 -8.02 -18.31
N GLN A 177 1.80 -7.29 -17.92
CA GLN A 177 3.20 -7.67 -18.09
C GLN A 177 3.74 -8.52 -16.93
N GLY A 178 2.89 -8.91 -15.97
CA GLY A 178 3.26 -9.77 -14.85
C GLY A 178 3.74 -9.00 -13.60
N VAL A 179 3.53 -7.69 -13.53
CA VAL A 179 3.86 -6.88 -12.35
C VAL A 179 2.67 -6.86 -11.38
N THR A 180 2.88 -7.25 -10.12
CA THR A 180 1.83 -7.05 -9.10
C THR A 180 2.00 -5.69 -8.43
N ILE A 181 0.96 -4.85 -8.48
CA ILE A 181 0.92 -3.57 -7.75
C ILE A 181 0.11 -3.73 -6.47
N VAL A 182 0.72 -3.42 -5.34
CA VAL A 182 0.11 -3.49 -4.00
C VAL A 182 0.11 -2.10 -3.39
N ALA A 183 -1.03 -1.65 -2.87
CA ALA A 183 -1.19 -0.30 -2.34
C ALA A 183 -1.87 -0.28 -0.97
N ALA A 184 -1.36 0.56 -0.07
CA ALA A 184 -1.99 0.85 1.22
C ALA A 184 -3.35 1.52 1.03
N THR A 185 -4.30 1.33 1.94
CA THR A 185 -5.62 1.99 1.87
C THR A 185 -5.72 3.31 2.64
N GLY A 186 -4.70 3.66 3.41
CA GLY A 186 -4.66 4.86 4.25
C GLY A 186 -5.11 4.60 5.69
N ASP A 187 -4.91 5.59 6.55
CA ASP A 187 -4.90 5.38 8.00
C ASP A 187 -5.96 6.19 8.75
N TRP A 188 -6.79 6.96 8.04
CA TRP A 188 -7.88 7.75 8.63
C TRP A 188 -9.27 7.31 8.16
N GLY A 189 -9.42 6.02 7.86
CA GLY A 189 -10.72 5.40 7.58
C GLY A 189 -11.41 5.92 6.34
N VAL A 190 -12.51 6.66 6.52
CA VAL A 190 -13.27 7.25 5.40
C VAL A 190 -12.87 8.71 5.10
N ALA A 191 -11.91 9.25 5.86
CA ALA A 191 -11.29 10.55 5.63
C ALA A 191 -9.94 10.41 4.91
N ASP A 192 -9.44 11.52 4.38
CA ASP A 192 -8.11 11.59 3.77
C ASP A 192 -6.98 11.56 4.79
N GLN A 193 -5.72 11.42 4.35
CA GLN A 193 -4.50 11.35 5.21
C GLN A 193 -4.24 12.58 6.10
N THR A 194 -5.06 13.62 5.99
CA THR A 194 -5.05 14.80 6.87
C THR A 194 -6.33 14.91 7.72
N SER A 195 -7.08 13.81 7.84
CA SER A 195 -8.38 13.73 8.51
C SER A 195 -9.45 14.65 7.90
N HIS A 196 -9.32 15.00 6.61
CA HIS A 196 -10.32 15.79 5.90
C HIS A 196 -11.19 14.94 4.98
N CYS A 197 -12.32 15.51 4.59
CA CYS A 197 -13.40 14.90 3.84
C CYS A 197 -13.70 15.74 2.61
N VAL A 198 -14.54 15.20 1.75
CA VAL A 198 -15.00 15.93 0.57
C VAL A 198 -16.15 16.85 0.98
N ASP A 199 -16.02 18.13 0.68
CA ASP A 199 -17.12 19.08 0.86
C ASP A 199 -18.26 18.72 -0.10
N PRO A 200 -19.48 18.42 0.39
CA PRO A 200 -20.58 17.99 -0.47
C PRO A 200 -21.10 19.09 -1.42
N SER A 201 -20.78 20.36 -1.16
CA SER A 201 -21.19 21.52 -1.97
C SER A 201 -20.20 21.86 -3.08
N THR A 202 -18.89 21.67 -2.83
CA THR A 202 -17.85 22.01 -3.80
C THR A 202 -17.20 20.81 -4.46
N ALA A 203 -17.38 19.61 -3.90
CA ALA A 203 -16.71 18.37 -4.27
C ALA A 203 -15.18 18.42 -4.15
N VAL A 204 -14.66 19.32 -3.30
CA VAL A 204 -13.22 19.49 -3.04
C VAL A 204 -12.86 18.88 -1.68
N ALA A 205 -11.67 18.27 -1.57
CA ALA A 205 -11.13 17.78 -0.30
C ALA A 205 -10.75 18.93 0.64
N GLY A 206 -10.84 18.70 1.96
CA GLY A 206 -10.44 19.69 2.98
C GLY A 206 -11.52 20.03 4.01
N ALA A 207 -12.70 19.42 3.94
CA ALA A 207 -13.75 19.63 4.93
C ALA A 207 -13.55 18.74 6.17
N LEU A 208 -13.79 19.22 7.39
CA LEU A 208 -13.69 18.37 8.59
C LEU A 208 -14.80 17.30 8.69
N THR A 209 -15.92 17.55 8.02
CA THR A 209 -17.04 16.61 7.87
C THR A 209 -17.57 16.75 6.46
N GLY A 210 -18.04 15.67 5.86
CA GLY A 210 -18.63 15.75 4.52
C GLY A 210 -18.75 14.38 3.89
N ASP A 211 -18.76 14.37 2.58
CA ASP A 211 -18.69 13.15 1.81
C ASP A 211 -17.39 12.39 2.12
N PHE A 212 -17.47 11.05 2.12
CA PHE A 212 -16.31 10.18 2.33
C PHE A 212 -15.29 10.40 1.21
N SER A 213 -14.01 10.34 1.59
CA SER A 213 -12.86 10.69 0.75
C SER A 213 -12.08 9.43 0.38
N PRO A 214 -12.44 8.75 -0.73
CA PRO A 214 -11.73 7.55 -1.14
C PRO A 214 -10.27 7.84 -1.57
N HIS A 215 -9.39 6.85 -1.38
CA HIS A 215 -7.96 6.98 -1.59
C HIS A 215 -7.46 6.33 -2.88
N PHE A 216 -6.61 7.06 -3.62
CA PHE A 216 -5.84 6.57 -4.75
C PHE A 216 -4.37 6.37 -4.35
N PRO A 217 -3.67 5.30 -4.79
CA PRO A 217 -4.07 4.35 -5.82
C PRO A 217 -4.93 3.18 -5.36
N ALA A 218 -5.20 3.00 -4.06
CA ALA A 218 -6.00 1.87 -3.54
C ALA A 218 -7.36 1.68 -4.23
N SER A 219 -8.01 2.77 -4.62
CA SER A 219 -9.31 2.74 -5.29
C SER A 219 -9.24 2.31 -6.76
N CYS A 220 -8.05 2.21 -7.37
CA CYS A 220 -7.89 1.65 -8.70
C CYS A 220 -8.25 0.15 -8.69
N PRO A 221 -9.11 -0.33 -9.61
CA PRO A 221 -9.46 -1.76 -9.70
C PRO A 221 -8.31 -2.69 -10.13
N TYR A 222 -7.17 -2.15 -10.55
CA TYR A 222 -6.03 -2.91 -11.06
C TYR A 222 -4.83 -2.97 -10.10
N VAL A 223 -5.00 -2.49 -8.87
CA VAL A 223 -4.05 -2.70 -7.77
C VAL A 223 -4.71 -3.59 -6.71
N THR A 224 -3.90 -4.34 -5.97
CA THR A 224 -4.37 -5.03 -4.75
C THR A 224 -4.28 -4.07 -3.58
N ALA A 225 -5.43 -3.62 -3.09
CA ALA A 225 -5.54 -2.69 -1.97
C ALA A 225 -5.48 -3.43 -0.63
N VAL A 226 -4.55 -3.05 0.24
CA VAL A 226 -4.26 -3.73 1.52
C VAL A 226 -4.63 -2.83 2.69
N GLY A 227 -5.65 -3.25 3.44
CA GLY A 227 -6.11 -2.61 4.66
C GLY A 227 -5.45 -3.17 5.91
N GLY A 228 -5.94 -2.67 7.05
CA GLY A 228 -5.36 -2.94 8.37
C GLY A 228 -6.24 -3.76 9.29
N THR A 229 -5.60 -4.62 10.08
CA THR A 229 -6.18 -5.34 11.21
C THR A 229 -5.33 -5.16 12.47
N SER A 230 -5.90 -5.49 13.62
CA SER A 230 -5.19 -5.62 14.89
C SER A 230 -5.65 -6.88 15.65
N LEU A 231 -4.86 -7.32 16.63
CA LEU A 231 -5.17 -8.51 17.44
C LEU A 231 -6.19 -8.17 18.55
N ALA A 232 -7.22 -9.00 18.73
CA ALA A 232 -8.25 -8.84 19.75
C ALA A 232 -8.03 -9.74 20.99
N PRO A 233 -8.12 -9.23 22.24
CA PRO A 233 -7.87 -7.86 22.74
C PRO A 233 -6.39 -7.65 23.19
N PRO A 234 -5.83 -6.42 23.23
CA PRO A 234 -4.40 -6.17 23.58
C PRO A 234 -4.17 -6.05 25.11
N PRO A 235 -2.93 -6.14 25.70
CA PRO A 235 -1.59 -6.22 25.11
C PRO A 235 -0.71 -7.33 25.77
N SER A 236 -1.17 -8.57 25.93
CA SER A 236 -0.20 -9.64 26.15
C SER A 236 0.51 -9.91 24.83
N LEU A 237 1.85 -9.85 24.83
CA LEU A 237 2.63 -10.44 23.73
C LEU A 237 2.02 -11.80 23.42
N TRP A 238 1.60 -11.99 22.17
CA TRP A 238 1.17 -13.32 21.73
C TRP A 238 2.32 -14.28 22.00
N ASP A 239 2.06 -15.33 22.78
CA ASP A 239 3.04 -16.37 23.05
C ASP A 239 3.31 -17.10 21.74
N PRO A 240 4.53 -17.07 21.18
CA PRO A 240 4.84 -17.80 19.95
C PRO A 240 4.67 -19.32 20.11
N ALA A 241 4.61 -19.84 21.34
CA ALA A 241 4.29 -21.23 21.66
C ALA A 241 2.77 -21.51 21.70
N SER A 242 1.92 -20.48 21.57
CA SER A 242 0.47 -20.65 21.47
C SER A 242 0.12 -21.38 20.17
N PRO A 243 -0.75 -22.40 20.23
CA PRO A 243 -1.16 -23.16 19.04
C PRO A 243 -2.07 -22.38 18.09
N SER A 244 -2.63 -21.25 18.55
CA SER A 244 -3.49 -20.39 17.75
C SER A 244 -3.04 -18.93 17.81
N PHE A 245 -3.05 -18.29 16.64
CA PHE A 245 -2.93 -16.85 16.53
C PHE A 245 -4.18 -16.17 17.13
N PRO A 246 -4.07 -15.00 17.77
CA PRO A 246 -5.23 -14.32 18.33
C PRO A 246 -6.19 -13.92 17.21
N PRO A 247 -7.51 -13.88 17.48
CA PRO A 247 -8.47 -13.39 16.50
C PRO A 247 -8.12 -11.95 16.11
N GLN A 248 -8.30 -11.64 14.83
CA GLN A 248 -8.07 -10.31 14.29
C GLN A 248 -9.38 -9.51 14.26
N GLN A 249 -9.26 -8.19 14.48
CA GLN A 249 -10.33 -7.20 14.35
C GLN A 249 -9.87 -6.09 13.40
N ALA A 250 -10.81 -5.30 12.90
CA ALA A 250 -10.49 -4.11 12.12
C ALA A 250 -9.54 -3.20 12.89
N TYR A 251 -8.50 -2.74 12.20
CA TYR A 251 -7.51 -1.82 12.75
C TYR A 251 -8.18 -0.50 13.15
N ARG A 252 -8.11 -0.18 14.44
CA ARG A 252 -8.47 1.11 15.02
C ARG A 252 -7.68 1.33 16.30
N THR A 253 -6.85 2.37 16.36
CA THR A 253 -5.88 2.63 17.45
C THR A 253 -5.81 4.12 17.79
N GLY A 254 -5.15 4.44 18.89
CA GLY A 254 -5.00 5.80 19.40
C GLY A 254 -6.25 6.35 20.09
N SER A 255 -6.19 7.62 20.49
CA SER A 255 -7.29 8.35 21.10
C SER A 255 -7.40 9.77 20.52
N PRO A 256 -8.57 10.44 20.62
CA PRO A 256 -8.73 11.81 20.14
C PRO A 256 -7.78 12.82 20.81
N GLU A 257 -7.20 12.45 21.96
CA GLU A 257 -6.32 13.27 22.78
C GLU A 257 -4.84 13.11 22.41
N GLU A 258 -4.49 12.08 21.62
CA GLU A 258 -3.13 11.88 21.13
C GLU A 258 -2.79 12.88 20.01
N GLU A 259 -1.52 13.31 19.97
CA GLU A 259 -1.04 14.27 18.97
C GLU A 259 -1.24 13.80 17.52
N ARG A 260 -1.33 12.47 17.31
CA ARG A 260 -1.60 11.85 16.00
C ARG A 260 -3.09 11.54 15.77
N GLY A 261 -3.95 11.69 16.77
CA GLY A 261 -5.36 11.30 16.70
C GLY A 261 -5.59 9.78 16.64
N GLU A 262 -6.84 9.38 16.44
CA GLU A 262 -7.22 7.98 16.27
C GLU A 262 -6.96 7.50 14.84
N SER A 263 -6.26 6.39 14.69
CA SER A 263 -5.92 5.75 13.41
C SER A 263 -6.80 4.56 13.12
N THR A 264 -7.14 4.32 11.86
CA THR A 264 -8.03 3.23 11.47
C THR A 264 -7.85 2.82 10.01
N SER A 265 -8.18 1.57 9.69
CA SER A 265 -8.07 1.03 8.33
C SER A 265 -8.86 1.87 7.34
N GLY A 266 -8.16 2.42 6.34
CA GLY A 266 -8.77 3.07 5.19
C GLY A 266 -9.65 2.10 4.41
N GLY A 267 -10.82 2.57 3.99
CA GLY A 267 -11.75 1.71 3.26
C GLY A 267 -13.03 2.45 2.87
N GLY A 268 -13.66 2.00 1.80
CA GLY A 268 -14.83 2.65 1.25
C GLY A 268 -15.04 2.35 -0.22
N PHE A 269 -15.61 3.31 -0.94
CA PHE A 269 -16.00 3.14 -2.34
C PHE A 269 -15.51 4.31 -3.19
N SER A 270 -14.86 3.98 -4.30
CA SER A 270 -14.39 4.96 -5.28
C SER A 270 -15.53 5.83 -5.82
N ARG A 271 -15.25 7.11 -6.04
CA ARG A 271 -16.14 8.04 -6.77
C ARG A 271 -15.77 8.13 -8.25
N VAL A 272 -14.61 7.62 -8.64
CA VAL A 272 -14.06 7.67 -10.00
C VAL A 272 -14.24 6.34 -10.73
N PHE A 273 -13.85 5.23 -10.11
CA PHE A 273 -13.82 3.92 -10.72
C PHE A 273 -15.10 3.14 -10.44
N ALA A 274 -15.72 2.62 -11.49
CA ALA A 274 -16.85 1.70 -11.37
C ALA A 274 -16.42 0.40 -10.68
N MET A 275 -17.38 -0.25 -10.03
CA MET A 275 -17.18 -1.57 -9.43
C MET A 275 -16.76 -2.60 -10.49
N PRO A 276 -15.60 -3.26 -10.35
CA PRO A 276 -15.19 -4.31 -11.26
C PRO A 276 -15.97 -5.61 -11.04
N GLU A 277 -16.11 -6.41 -12.09
CA GLU A 277 -16.91 -7.65 -12.08
C GLU A 277 -16.43 -8.66 -11.02
N TYR A 278 -15.11 -8.76 -10.81
CA TYR A 278 -14.54 -9.75 -9.88
C TYR A 278 -14.98 -9.55 -8.43
N GLN A 279 -15.36 -8.33 -8.03
CA GLN A 279 -15.77 -8.02 -6.65
C GLN A 279 -17.29 -7.88 -6.50
N GLN A 280 -18.03 -7.77 -7.61
CA GLN A 280 -19.46 -7.44 -7.59
C GLN A 280 -20.28 -8.35 -6.66
N PRO A 281 -20.15 -9.70 -6.70
CA PRO A 281 -20.94 -10.57 -5.82
C PRO A 281 -20.67 -10.33 -4.33
N SER A 282 -19.41 -10.07 -3.97
CA SER A 282 -18.99 -9.82 -2.59
C SER A 282 -19.50 -8.47 -2.10
N VAL A 283 -19.37 -7.43 -2.93
CA VAL A 283 -19.74 -6.05 -2.58
C VAL A 283 -21.26 -5.86 -2.54
N GLU A 284 -22.01 -6.43 -3.48
CA GLU A 284 -23.48 -6.35 -3.48
C GLU A 284 -24.08 -7.03 -2.25
N ARG A 285 -23.49 -8.15 -1.80
CA ARG A 285 -23.87 -8.80 -0.54
C ARG A 285 -23.63 -7.87 0.65
N TYR A 286 -22.44 -7.28 0.76
CA TYR A 286 -22.12 -6.32 1.82
C TYR A 286 -23.10 -5.15 1.88
N LEU A 287 -23.37 -4.52 0.72
CA LEU A 287 -24.29 -3.39 0.63
C LEU A 287 -25.72 -3.76 1.04
N ALA A 288 -26.15 -4.99 0.75
CA ALA A 288 -27.46 -5.50 1.17
C ALA A 288 -27.52 -5.77 2.68
N ASP A 289 -26.50 -6.44 3.23
CA ASP A 289 -26.42 -6.82 4.64
C ASP A 289 -26.28 -5.57 5.55
N GLU A 290 -25.52 -4.56 5.10
CA GLU A 290 -25.27 -3.31 5.84
C GLU A 290 -26.22 -2.16 5.45
N ALA A 291 -27.28 -2.42 4.67
CA ALA A 291 -28.18 -1.37 4.19
C ALA A 291 -28.82 -0.54 5.31
N ASN A 292 -29.20 -1.19 6.42
CA ASN A 292 -29.79 -0.50 7.57
C ASN A 292 -28.78 0.35 8.33
N HIS A 293 -27.55 -0.14 8.47
CA HIS A 293 -26.46 0.58 9.14
C HIS A 293 -26.01 1.79 8.33
N THR A 294 -25.89 1.63 7.01
CA THR A 294 -25.42 2.69 6.11
C THR A 294 -26.49 3.71 5.74
N ALA A 295 -27.78 3.44 5.99
CA ALA A 295 -28.89 4.34 5.65
C ALA A 295 -28.69 5.81 6.10
N PRO A 296 -28.18 6.13 7.31
CA PRO A 296 -27.99 7.52 7.74
C PRO A 296 -26.93 8.30 6.95
N PHE A 297 -26.02 7.61 6.27
CA PHE A 297 -24.91 8.22 5.53
C PHE A 297 -24.76 7.66 4.10
N HIS A 298 -25.80 7.02 3.57
CA HIS A 298 -25.79 6.42 2.22
C HIS A 298 -25.46 7.43 1.12
N SER A 299 -25.81 8.71 1.29
CA SER A 299 -25.48 9.77 0.34
C SER A 299 -24.00 10.19 0.35
N ARG A 300 -23.22 9.77 1.35
CA ARG A 300 -21.83 10.20 1.56
C ARG A 300 -20.80 9.33 0.84
N PHE A 301 -21.23 8.25 0.19
CA PHE A 301 -20.37 7.39 -0.62
C PHE A 301 -21.08 6.93 -1.90
N ASN A 302 -20.32 6.37 -2.85
CA ASN A 302 -20.85 5.85 -4.10
C ASN A 302 -20.95 4.31 -4.07
N PRO A 303 -22.12 3.71 -3.82
CA PRO A 303 -22.27 2.25 -3.72
C PRO A 303 -22.01 1.52 -5.05
N ARG A 304 -21.90 2.23 -6.18
CA ARG A 304 -21.58 1.65 -7.50
C ARG A 304 -20.09 1.71 -7.84
N GLY A 305 -19.28 2.29 -6.96
CA GLY A 305 -17.84 2.41 -7.14
C GLY A 305 -17.08 1.13 -6.78
N ARG A 306 -15.79 1.08 -7.15
CA ARG A 306 -14.83 0.10 -6.63
C ARG A 306 -14.78 0.22 -5.11
N GLY A 307 -15.35 -0.75 -4.40
CA GLY A 307 -15.17 -0.97 -2.97
C GLY A 307 -13.76 -1.49 -2.64
N TYR A 308 -13.10 -0.98 -1.60
CA TYR A 308 -11.77 -1.36 -1.11
C TYR A 308 -11.70 -1.31 0.43
N PRO A 309 -10.76 -2.00 1.11
CA PRO A 309 -9.65 -2.83 0.58
C PRO A 309 -10.08 -4.12 -0.14
N ASP A 310 -9.11 -4.80 -0.77
CA ASP A 310 -9.29 -6.17 -1.25
C ASP A 310 -9.00 -7.20 -0.16
N LEU A 311 -8.00 -6.94 0.70
CA LEU A 311 -7.64 -7.79 1.84
C LEU A 311 -7.01 -6.95 2.94
N SER A 312 -6.72 -7.56 4.10
CA SER A 312 -5.95 -6.89 5.15
C SER A 312 -4.83 -7.76 5.73
N LEU A 313 -3.90 -7.09 6.39
CA LEU A 313 -2.91 -7.69 7.29
C LEU A 313 -2.79 -6.84 8.55
N LEU A 314 -1.94 -7.25 9.50
CA LEU A 314 -1.71 -6.46 10.69
C LEU A 314 -1.20 -5.06 10.33
N ALA A 315 -1.71 -4.05 11.03
CA ALA A 315 -1.38 -2.64 10.85
C ALA A 315 -1.14 -1.93 12.20
N HIS A 316 -0.92 -2.67 13.28
CA HIS A 316 -0.76 -2.13 14.63
C HIS A 316 0.44 -2.76 15.34
N ASN A 317 1.21 -1.95 16.07
CA ASN A 317 2.38 -2.32 16.87
C ASN A 317 3.50 -2.97 16.06
N TYR A 318 3.80 -2.42 14.87
CA TYR A 318 4.99 -2.78 14.13
C TYR A 318 6.20 -2.12 14.80
N LEU A 319 7.18 -2.94 15.17
CA LEU A 319 8.44 -2.43 15.71
C LEU A 319 9.29 -1.97 14.54
N VAL A 320 9.72 -0.71 14.56
CA VAL A 320 10.52 -0.10 13.50
C VAL A 320 11.65 0.71 14.12
N VAL A 321 12.82 0.73 13.48
CA VAL A 321 13.89 1.64 13.87
C VAL A 321 13.95 2.82 12.90
N TYR A 322 13.86 4.02 13.44
CA TYR A 322 14.19 5.23 12.67
C TYR A 322 14.86 6.26 13.59
N ASP A 323 15.74 7.08 13.04
CA ASP A 323 16.49 8.12 13.78
C ASP A 323 17.21 7.55 15.03
N GLY A 324 17.74 6.32 14.89
CA GLY A 324 18.49 5.59 15.91
C GLY A 324 17.67 5.05 17.08
N GLN A 325 16.33 5.09 17.02
CA GLN A 325 15.44 4.68 18.10
C GLN A 325 14.43 3.63 17.64
N LEU A 326 14.02 2.74 18.54
CA LEU A 326 12.98 1.75 18.29
C LEU A 326 11.61 2.33 18.65
N TYR A 327 10.67 2.27 17.71
CA TYR A 327 9.30 2.73 17.87
C TYR A 327 8.32 1.59 17.60
N ALA A 328 7.16 1.65 18.26
CA ALA A 328 5.99 0.95 17.77
C ALA A 328 5.21 1.93 16.89
N ILE A 329 4.93 1.52 15.65
CA ILE A 329 4.16 2.31 14.70
C ILE A 329 2.99 1.50 14.17
N ASP A 330 2.01 2.25 13.68
CA ASP A 330 0.78 1.72 13.12
C ASP A 330 0.58 2.27 11.71
N GLY A 331 -0.30 1.63 10.95
CA GLY A 331 -0.74 2.07 9.63
C GLY A 331 -0.80 0.94 8.62
N THR A 332 -1.64 1.11 7.62
CA THR A 332 -1.74 0.25 6.44
C THR A 332 -0.45 0.24 5.62
N SER A 333 0.39 1.26 5.77
CA SER A 333 1.80 1.26 5.39
C SER A 333 2.58 0.05 5.90
N ALA A 334 2.23 -0.51 7.07
CA ALA A 334 2.89 -1.72 7.58
C ALA A 334 2.39 -3.00 6.89
N SER A 335 1.07 -3.08 6.64
CA SER A 335 0.43 -4.25 6.03
C SER A 335 0.81 -4.44 4.55
N THR A 336 1.03 -3.35 3.83
CA THR A 336 1.27 -3.32 2.37
C THR A 336 2.57 -4.00 1.94
N PRO A 337 3.76 -3.62 2.45
CA PRO A 337 5.03 -4.26 2.08
C PRO A 337 5.09 -5.71 2.57
N VAL A 338 4.37 -6.07 3.63
CA VAL A 338 4.27 -7.47 4.10
C VAL A 338 3.52 -8.32 3.08
N PHE A 339 2.36 -7.88 2.58
CA PHE A 339 1.65 -8.61 1.53
C PHE A 339 2.46 -8.65 0.23
N ALA A 340 3.06 -7.53 -0.17
CA ALA A 340 3.93 -7.48 -1.35
C ALA A 340 5.13 -8.44 -1.23
N ALA A 341 5.74 -8.55 -0.05
CA ALA A 341 6.79 -9.52 0.24
C ALA A 341 6.30 -10.97 0.09
N MET A 342 5.09 -11.30 0.57
CA MET A 342 4.49 -12.62 0.36
C MET A 342 4.34 -12.91 -1.14
N VAL A 343 3.83 -11.97 -1.93
CA VAL A 343 3.70 -12.12 -3.39
C VAL A 343 5.07 -12.32 -4.05
N ALA A 344 6.09 -11.54 -3.67
CA ALA A 344 7.44 -11.66 -4.20
C ALA A 344 8.05 -13.05 -3.93
N ARG A 345 7.78 -13.63 -2.75
CA ARG A 345 8.20 -15.00 -2.44
C ARG A 345 7.47 -16.04 -3.29
N VAL A 346 6.15 -15.88 -3.50
CA VAL A 346 5.40 -16.77 -4.39
C VAL A 346 5.91 -16.67 -5.84
N ASN A 347 6.21 -15.46 -6.32
CA ASN A 347 6.83 -15.27 -7.64
C ASN A 347 8.16 -16.01 -7.76
N ASN A 348 8.97 -16.04 -6.68
CA ASN A 348 10.23 -16.79 -6.67
C ASN A 348 10.03 -18.28 -6.98
N GLU A 349 9.07 -18.90 -6.31
CA GLU A 349 8.80 -20.32 -6.47
C GLU A 349 8.15 -20.63 -7.81
N ARG A 350 7.21 -19.78 -8.26
CA ARG A 350 6.61 -19.88 -9.59
C ARG A 350 7.69 -19.84 -10.68
N LEU A 351 8.62 -18.89 -10.61
CA LEU A 351 9.70 -18.75 -11.60
C LEU A 351 10.67 -19.94 -11.55
N THR A 352 10.99 -20.45 -10.35
CA THR A 352 11.82 -21.66 -10.18
C THR A 352 11.17 -22.90 -10.81
N GLN A 353 9.84 -22.96 -10.83
CA GLN A 353 9.06 -23.99 -11.50
C GLN A 353 8.84 -23.70 -13.00
N GLY A 354 9.45 -22.66 -13.57
CA GLY A 354 9.32 -22.27 -14.98
C GLY A 354 7.99 -21.59 -15.33
N LYS A 355 7.23 -21.11 -14.33
CA LYS A 355 5.98 -20.35 -14.53
C LYS A 355 6.25 -18.84 -14.61
N GLY A 356 5.24 -18.09 -15.06
CA GLY A 356 5.24 -16.63 -15.01
C GLY A 356 4.95 -16.08 -13.62
N THR A 357 5.28 -14.80 -13.41
CA THR A 357 4.89 -14.04 -12.21
C THR A 357 3.37 -13.82 -12.17
N LEU A 358 2.87 -13.42 -11.00
CA LEU A 358 1.43 -13.37 -10.72
C LEU A 358 0.69 -12.23 -11.44
N GLY A 359 1.30 -11.05 -11.60
CA GLY A 359 0.64 -9.90 -12.21
C GLY A 359 -0.62 -9.48 -11.45
N PHE A 360 -1.75 -9.39 -12.15
CA PHE A 360 -3.03 -8.95 -11.59
C PHE A 360 -3.69 -10.02 -10.69
N LEU A 361 -3.72 -9.77 -9.38
CA LEU A 361 -4.17 -10.75 -8.38
C LEU A 361 -5.67 -10.70 -8.05
N ASN A 362 -6.33 -9.56 -8.15
CA ASN A 362 -7.65 -9.39 -7.52
C ASN A 362 -8.67 -10.46 -7.95
N PRO A 363 -8.81 -10.84 -9.24
CA PRO A 363 -9.78 -11.87 -9.64
C PRO A 363 -9.56 -13.22 -8.94
N VAL A 364 -8.32 -13.67 -8.77
CA VAL A 364 -8.05 -14.94 -8.07
C VAL A 364 -8.33 -14.81 -6.58
N LEU A 365 -7.97 -13.69 -5.95
CA LEU A 365 -8.19 -13.48 -4.52
C LEU A 365 -9.69 -13.55 -4.18
N TYR A 366 -10.55 -12.90 -4.97
CA TYR A 366 -12.00 -12.95 -4.76
C TYR A 366 -12.60 -14.33 -5.06
N ALA A 367 -12.06 -15.05 -6.05
CA ALA A 367 -12.49 -16.40 -6.41
C ALA A 367 -12.06 -17.46 -5.39
N LYS A 368 -10.95 -17.22 -4.67
CA LYS A 368 -10.33 -18.14 -3.70
C LYS A 368 -10.37 -17.65 -2.26
N LYS A 369 -11.26 -16.70 -1.96
CA LYS A 369 -11.29 -16.00 -0.68
C LYS A 369 -11.41 -16.93 0.53
N ASP A 370 -12.24 -17.98 0.43
CA ASP A 370 -12.49 -18.90 1.54
C ASP A 370 -11.26 -19.79 1.85
N ASP A 371 -10.40 -20.01 0.85
CA ASP A 371 -9.15 -20.76 0.99
C ASP A 371 -8.06 -19.88 1.61
N ILE A 372 -7.99 -18.60 1.22
CA ILE A 372 -6.84 -17.71 1.53
C ILE A 372 -7.03 -16.91 2.82
N PHE A 373 -8.26 -16.47 3.11
CA PHE A 373 -8.51 -15.45 4.12
C PHE A 373 -9.27 -15.96 5.34
N GLU A 374 -8.88 -15.44 6.50
CA GLU A 374 -9.65 -15.47 7.74
C GLU A 374 -10.51 -14.22 7.79
N ASP A 375 -11.82 -14.44 7.87
CA ASP A 375 -12.83 -13.39 7.84
C ASP A 375 -12.79 -12.56 9.15
N VAL A 376 -12.62 -11.25 9.00
CA VAL A 376 -12.53 -10.30 10.12
C VAL A 376 -13.89 -9.66 10.32
N ARG A 377 -14.54 -9.97 11.45
CA ARG A 377 -15.97 -9.64 11.67
C ARG A 377 -16.22 -8.64 12.79
N GLN A 378 -15.17 -8.00 13.29
CA GLN A 378 -15.25 -7.12 14.46
C GLN A 378 -14.57 -5.79 14.18
N GLY A 379 -15.19 -4.71 14.65
CA GLY A 379 -14.69 -3.35 14.50
C GLY A 379 -15.27 -2.63 13.27
N SER A 380 -14.83 -1.39 13.11
CA SER A 380 -15.28 -0.48 12.06
C SER A 380 -14.17 0.50 11.73
N ASN A 381 -14.24 1.13 10.57
CA ASN A 381 -13.53 2.38 10.36
C ASN A 381 -14.39 3.58 10.80
N LYS A 382 -13.77 4.75 10.83
CA LYS A 382 -14.36 6.03 11.24
C LYS A 382 -13.91 7.14 10.31
N GLY A 383 -14.49 8.33 10.48
CA GLY A 383 -14.07 9.54 9.79
C GLY A 383 -15.25 10.37 9.33
N CYS A 384 -14.98 11.59 8.88
CA CYS A 384 -15.99 12.49 8.33
C CYS A 384 -17.20 12.75 9.22
N GLY A 385 -16.99 12.75 10.54
CA GLY A 385 -18.05 12.92 11.54
C GLY A 385 -18.95 11.68 11.71
N VAL A 386 -18.50 10.50 11.27
CA VAL A 386 -19.16 9.21 11.52
C VAL A 386 -18.24 8.34 12.37
N GLU A 387 -18.75 7.88 13.50
CA GLU A 387 -18.00 7.11 14.49
C GLU A 387 -17.82 5.64 14.10
N GLU A 388 -18.89 5.01 13.60
CA GLU A 388 -18.86 3.69 12.97
C GLU A 388 -19.31 3.87 11.51
N ALA A 389 -18.37 4.16 10.61
CA ALA A 389 -18.66 4.36 9.20
C ALA A 389 -18.96 3.01 8.53
N PHE A 390 -17.96 2.34 7.96
CA PHE A 390 -18.12 0.96 7.49
C PHE A 390 -17.75 0.00 8.62
N ARG A 391 -18.52 -1.09 8.76
CA ARG A 391 -18.27 -2.14 9.77
C ARG A 391 -17.67 -3.37 9.11
N ALA A 392 -16.78 -4.03 9.85
CA ALA A 392 -16.30 -5.36 9.52
C ALA A 392 -17.41 -6.38 9.83
N THR A 393 -17.74 -7.26 8.88
CA THR A 393 -18.90 -8.17 8.94
C THR A 393 -18.60 -9.48 8.21
N GLU A 394 -19.58 -10.39 8.10
CA GLU A 394 -19.36 -11.66 7.39
C GLU A 394 -19.04 -11.44 5.90
N GLY A 395 -17.91 -11.97 5.45
CA GLY A 395 -17.50 -11.97 4.05
C GLY A 395 -16.63 -10.77 3.70
N TRP A 396 -16.87 -10.16 2.54
CA TRP A 396 -16.14 -8.94 2.18
C TRP A 396 -16.77 -7.74 2.87
N ASP A 397 -15.94 -6.83 3.39
CA ASP A 397 -16.39 -5.55 3.91
C ASP A 397 -15.48 -4.38 3.51
N ALA A 398 -16.02 -3.16 3.59
CA ALA A 398 -15.33 -1.93 3.21
C ALA A 398 -14.36 -1.41 4.30
N VAL A 399 -13.83 -2.29 5.15
CA VAL A 399 -12.82 -1.98 6.20
C VAL A 399 -11.62 -2.90 6.08
N THR A 400 -11.87 -4.20 5.95
CA THR A 400 -10.87 -5.27 5.96
C THR A 400 -10.85 -6.13 4.69
N GLY A 401 -11.78 -5.88 3.76
CA GLY A 401 -11.81 -6.53 2.46
C GLY A 401 -12.25 -7.98 2.60
N LEU A 402 -11.57 -8.90 1.92
CA LEU A 402 -11.82 -10.35 2.02
C LEU A 402 -11.38 -10.96 3.37
N GLY A 403 -10.78 -10.16 4.26
CA GLY A 403 -10.26 -10.58 5.55
C GLY A 403 -8.73 -10.59 5.62
N ALA A 404 -8.21 -11.16 6.70
CA ALA A 404 -6.78 -11.29 6.94
C ALA A 404 -6.20 -12.52 6.22
N VAL A 405 -4.99 -12.44 5.67
CA VAL A 405 -4.32 -13.65 5.12
C VAL A 405 -4.14 -14.66 6.26
N ARG A 406 -4.68 -15.88 6.10
CA ARG A 406 -4.61 -16.95 7.12
C ARG A 406 -3.17 -17.27 7.51
N ASP A 407 -2.40 -17.64 6.50
CA ASP A 407 -1.00 -17.97 6.61
C ASP A 407 -0.35 -17.95 5.22
N PHE A 408 0.98 -17.80 5.20
CA PHE A 408 1.75 -17.72 3.97
C PHE A 408 1.73 -19.03 3.15
N GLU A 409 1.71 -20.20 3.81
CA GLU A 409 1.78 -21.49 3.11
C GLU A 409 0.50 -21.77 2.33
N THR A 410 -0.66 -21.45 2.89
CA THR A 410 -1.96 -21.55 2.21
C THR A 410 -2.04 -20.56 1.04
N LEU A 411 -1.66 -19.29 1.25
CA LEU A 411 -1.60 -18.30 0.17
C LEU A 411 -0.69 -18.78 -0.96
N LYS A 412 0.52 -19.24 -0.62
CA LYS A 412 1.50 -19.76 -1.56
C LYS A 412 0.96 -20.94 -2.34
N ALA A 413 0.39 -21.95 -1.68
CA ALA A 413 -0.15 -23.13 -2.33
C ALA A 413 -1.24 -22.78 -3.37
N VAL A 414 -2.14 -21.85 -3.04
CA VAL A 414 -3.20 -21.40 -3.96
C VAL A 414 -2.60 -20.67 -5.17
N LEU A 415 -1.68 -19.73 -4.93
CA LEU A 415 -1.12 -18.87 -5.99
C LEU A 415 -0.06 -19.58 -6.85
N GLU A 416 0.73 -20.48 -6.28
CA GLU A 416 1.61 -21.38 -7.04
C GLU A 416 0.80 -22.34 -7.92
N GLY A 417 -0.37 -22.77 -7.46
CA GLY A 417 -1.27 -23.67 -8.20
C GLY A 417 -1.86 -23.06 -9.48
N LEU A 418 -1.76 -21.74 -9.65
CA LEU A 418 -2.20 -21.08 -10.88
C LEU A 418 -1.35 -21.51 -12.09
N PRO A 419 -1.94 -21.50 -13.30
CA PRO A 419 -1.24 -21.84 -14.54
C PRO A 419 0.10 -21.12 -14.73
#